data_AF-A0A935B7L1-F1
#
_entry.id   AF-A0A935B7L1-F1
#
_cell.length_a   1.000
_cell.length_b   1.000
_cell.length_c   1.000
_cell.angle_alpha   90.00
_cell.angle_beta   90.00
_cell.angle_gamma   90.00
#
_symmetry.space_group_name_H-M   'P 1'
#
loop_
_entity.id
_entity.type
_entity.pdbx_description
1 polymer ?
#
loop_
_entity_poly.entity_id
_entity_poly.type
_entity_poly.pdbx_seq_one_letter_code
_entity_poly.pdbx_strand_id
1 'polypeptide(L)'
;MQPSFAFINPAIIEEVCLTQWRELFDAIGWPPSISGAGESLTHEGIIDALHRDPLSDELLLALETLDNLGTPAGREVIAAQLNDRQMPPGVLPLNLGERELALRLFIAQRSDGALADVFSRAQVQIQEGSSRRFNDFTGKKPGVLPGLRAKRQEIEQAILEYCREQDLGEYVQVRVLDDDDGNCRFQIMRSHHTRTPLAVVPGAAGRTKIQYRPVHADLVRYEPDLGRLRLAQSTNTT
;
A
#
# COMPACT_ATOMS: atom_id res chain seq x y z
N MET A 1 -4.04 -16.36 6.32
CA MET A 1 -3.10 -16.63 5.22
C MET A 1 -1.89 -15.75 5.46
N GLN A 2 -0.69 -16.33 5.60
CA GLN A 2 0.53 -15.51 5.70
C GLN A 2 0.73 -14.75 4.39
N PRO A 3 1.21 -13.50 4.41
CA PRO A 3 2.03 -13.08 3.30
C PRO A 3 3.27 -13.97 3.35
N SER A 4 3.34 -14.92 2.42
CA SER A 4 4.52 -15.72 2.18
C SER A 4 5.63 -14.77 1.73
N PHE A 5 6.56 -14.42 2.62
CA PHE A 5 7.79 -13.70 2.25
C PHE A 5 8.78 -14.55 1.44
N ALA A 6 8.39 -15.77 1.04
CA ALA A 6 9.16 -16.63 0.13
C ALA A 6 9.41 -16.01 -1.26
N PHE A 7 8.94 -14.78 -1.53
CA PHE A 7 9.08 -14.09 -2.81
C PHE A 7 9.95 -12.83 -2.80
N ILE A 8 10.52 -12.40 -1.66
CA ILE A 8 11.50 -11.30 -1.71
C ILE A 8 12.77 -11.87 -2.33
N ASN A 9 12.84 -11.77 -3.65
CA ASN A 9 13.99 -12.12 -4.45
C ASN A 9 15.18 -11.29 -3.92
N PRO A 10 16.29 -11.92 -3.48
CA PRO A 10 17.49 -11.21 -3.05
C PRO A 10 17.91 -10.10 -4.02
N ALA A 11 17.68 -10.28 -5.32
CA ALA A 11 17.92 -9.26 -6.34
C ALA A 11 17.16 -7.94 -6.05
N ILE A 12 15.93 -7.98 -5.54
CA ILE A 12 15.17 -6.77 -5.16
C ILE A 12 15.91 -5.98 -4.07
N ILE A 13 16.53 -6.69 -3.11
CA ILE A 13 17.29 -6.07 -2.02
C ILE A 13 18.61 -5.51 -2.53
N GLU A 14 19.31 -6.28 -3.37
CA GLU A 14 20.62 -5.95 -3.94
C GLU A 14 20.58 -4.77 -4.91
N GLU A 15 19.48 -4.59 -5.65
CA GLU A 15 19.31 -3.49 -6.59
C GLU A 15 19.15 -2.11 -5.92
N VAL A 16 18.84 -2.07 -4.63
CA VAL A 16 18.75 -0.83 -3.86
C VAL A 16 20.11 -0.56 -3.20
N CYS A 17 20.66 0.64 -3.39
CA CYS A 17 21.94 0.99 -2.76
C CYS A 17 21.87 0.97 -1.22
N LEU A 18 22.98 0.61 -0.58
CA LEU A 18 23.08 0.49 0.89
C LEU A 18 22.80 1.80 1.62
N THR A 19 23.11 2.94 1.00
CA THR A 19 22.77 4.26 1.54
C THR A 19 21.26 4.45 1.64
N GLN A 20 20.50 3.99 0.64
CA GLN A 20 19.04 4.10 0.67
C GLN A 20 18.40 3.13 1.68
N TRP A 21 18.97 1.93 1.86
CA TRP A 21 18.59 1.03 2.93
C TRP A 21 18.81 1.63 4.32
N ARG A 22 19.94 2.32 4.51
CA ARG A 22 20.21 3.05 5.76
C ARG A 22 19.17 4.13 6.01
N GLU A 23 18.89 4.97 5.02
CA GLU A 23 17.86 6.01 5.11
C GLU A 23 16.49 5.41 5.48
N LEU A 24 16.14 4.26 4.90
CA LEU A 24 14.92 3.54 5.27
C LEU A 24 14.96 3.13 6.75
N PHE A 25 15.99 2.42 7.20
CA PHE A 25 16.09 1.95 8.58
C PHE A 25 16.16 3.09 9.61
N ASP A 26 16.76 4.22 9.26
CA ASP A 26 16.73 5.42 10.08
C ASP A 26 15.31 6.01 10.18
N ALA A 27 14.50 5.91 9.12
CA ALA A 27 13.14 6.43 9.07
C ALA A 27 12.10 5.52 9.75
N ILE A 28 12.25 4.19 9.69
CA ILE A 28 11.24 3.23 10.18
C ILE A 28 11.74 2.30 11.31
N GLY A 29 13.00 2.44 11.71
CA GLY A 29 13.65 1.62 12.72
C GLY A 29 14.50 0.50 12.10
N TRP A 30 15.65 0.25 12.74
CA TRP A 30 16.60 -0.77 12.34
C TRP A 30 16.14 -2.18 12.77
N PRO A 31 16.34 -3.21 11.92
CA PRO A 31 16.20 -4.59 12.36
C PRO A 31 17.19 -4.88 13.51
N PRO A 32 16.77 -5.58 14.58
CA PRO A 32 17.57 -5.75 15.80
C PRO A 32 18.97 -6.30 15.54
N SER A 33 19.11 -7.26 14.63
CA SER A 33 20.37 -7.97 14.41
C SER A 33 21.40 -7.20 13.58
N ILE A 34 20.98 -6.12 12.91
CA ILE A 34 21.86 -5.18 12.20
C ILE A 34 21.78 -3.77 12.80
N SER A 35 21.18 -3.63 13.98
CA SER A 35 21.11 -2.37 14.71
C SER A 35 22.53 -1.90 15.05
N GLY A 36 22.89 -0.69 14.61
CA GLY A 36 24.22 -0.14 14.81
C GLY A 36 25.26 -0.56 13.76
N ALA A 37 24.88 -1.31 12.71
CA ALA A 37 25.78 -1.62 11.60
C ALA A 37 26.28 -0.36 10.89
N GLY A 38 25.45 0.70 10.81
CA GLY A 38 25.87 2.00 10.27
C GLY A 38 26.60 1.87 8.93
N GLU A 39 27.90 2.18 8.92
CA GLU A 39 28.79 2.09 7.75
C GLU A 39 29.15 0.67 7.31
N SER A 40 29.06 -0.32 8.19
CA SER A 40 29.36 -1.73 7.86
C SER A 40 28.15 -2.51 7.36
N LEU A 41 27.05 -1.83 7.01
CA LEU A 41 25.85 -2.46 6.45
C LEU A 41 26.16 -3.10 5.09
N THR A 42 25.76 -4.36 4.89
CA THR A 42 25.91 -5.09 3.64
C THR A 42 24.57 -5.67 3.18
N HIS A 43 24.43 -5.95 1.88
CA HIS A 43 23.20 -6.56 1.35
C HIS A 43 22.93 -7.94 1.93
N GLU A 44 23.97 -8.76 2.08
CA GLU A 44 23.89 -10.06 2.75
C GLU A 44 23.38 -9.91 4.19
N GLY A 45 23.90 -8.93 4.95
CA GLY A 45 23.44 -8.66 6.30
C GLY A 45 21.97 -8.23 6.37
N ILE A 46 21.49 -7.47 5.38
CA ILE A 46 20.07 -7.10 5.26
C ILE A 46 19.22 -8.34 4.99
N ILE A 47 19.62 -9.16 4.02
CA ILE A 47 18.90 -10.40 3.65
C ILE A 47 18.82 -11.32 4.87
N ASP A 48 19.92 -11.55 5.58
CA ASP A 48 19.95 -12.36 6.79
C ASP A 48 19.05 -11.80 7.89
N ALA A 49 19.05 -10.49 8.10
CA ALA A 49 18.18 -9.83 9.07
C ALA A 49 16.70 -10.02 8.70
N LEU A 50 16.35 -9.90 7.42
CA LEU A 50 14.98 -10.10 6.94
C LEU A 50 14.47 -11.54 7.18
N HIS A 51 15.36 -12.53 7.20
CA HIS A 51 15.00 -13.93 7.48
C HIS A 51 14.94 -14.26 8.98
N ARG A 52 15.81 -13.64 9.79
CA ARG A 52 16.00 -13.98 11.20
C ARG A 52 15.12 -13.15 12.15
N ASP A 53 14.96 -11.86 11.86
CA ASP A 53 14.36 -10.92 12.80
C ASP A 53 12.84 -10.80 12.59
N PRO A 54 12.08 -10.46 13.64
CA PRO A 54 10.69 -10.05 13.47
C PRO A 54 10.61 -8.76 12.66
N LEU A 55 9.82 -8.77 11.59
CA LEU A 55 9.65 -7.62 10.72
C LEU A 55 8.56 -6.67 11.26
N SER A 56 8.87 -5.37 11.30
CA SER A 56 7.88 -4.35 11.65
C SER A 56 6.89 -4.13 10.50
N ASP A 57 5.65 -3.71 10.82
CA ASP A 57 4.62 -3.43 9.82
C ASP A 57 5.09 -2.40 8.76
N GLU A 58 5.87 -1.40 9.19
CA GLU A 58 6.47 -0.38 8.32
C GLU A 58 7.50 -0.96 7.35
N LEU A 59 8.33 -1.92 7.81
CA LEU A 59 9.29 -2.60 6.95
C LEU A 59 8.58 -3.50 5.95
N LEU A 60 7.51 -4.18 6.36
CA LEU A 60 6.69 -4.96 5.44
C LEU A 60 6.09 -4.10 4.34
N LEU A 61 5.57 -2.92 4.69
CA LEU A 61 5.01 -1.99 3.73
C LEU A 61 6.07 -1.43 2.77
N ALA A 62 7.29 -1.18 3.26
CA ALA A 62 8.41 -0.77 2.41
C ALA A 62 8.78 -1.86 1.40
N LEU A 63 8.81 -3.12 1.83
CA LEU A 63 9.11 -4.27 0.94
C LEU A 63 8.00 -4.50 -0.09
N GLU A 64 6.73 -4.40 0.32
CA GLU A 64 5.59 -4.44 -0.60
C GLU A 64 5.61 -3.26 -1.60
N THR A 65 6.10 -2.10 -1.17
CA THR A 65 6.30 -0.95 -2.05
C THR A 65 7.37 -1.23 -3.09
N LEU A 66 8.49 -1.84 -2.70
CA LEU A 66 9.55 -2.22 -3.64
C LEU A 66 9.06 -3.23 -4.68
N ASP A 67 8.22 -4.19 -4.27
CA ASP A 67 7.66 -5.20 -5.17
C ASP A 67 6.65 -4.59 -6.16
N ASN A 68 5.73 -3.75 -5.67
CA ASN A 68 4.66 -3.19 -6.49
C ASN A 68 5.08 -1.96 -7.30
N LEU A 69 5.69 -0.97 -6.63
CA LEU A 69 6.07 0.32 -7.22
C LEU A 69 7.50 0.35 -7.73
N GLY A 70 8.38 -0.55 -7.28
CA GLY A 70 9.77 -0.63 -7.71
C GLY A 70 9.98 -1.31 -9.06
N THR A 71 9.01 -1.19 -9.97
CA THR A 71 9.00 -1.78 -11.32
C THR A 71 8.99 -0.69 -12.39
N PRO A 72 9.28 -1.00 -13.67
CA PRO A 72 9.16 -0.01 -14.75
C PRO A 72 7.76 0.61 -14.84
N ALA A 73 6.72 -0.21 -14.68
CA ALA A 73 5.33 0.27 -14.64
C ALA A 73 5.06 1.16 -13.41
N GLY A 74 5.59 0.78 -12.24
CA GLY A 74 5.50 1.60 -11.02
C GLY A 74 6.15 2.96 -11.19
N ARG A 75 7.33 3.04 -11.83
CA ARG A 75 8.00 4.31 -12.16
C ARG A 75 7.16 5.20 -13.07
N GLU A 76 6.58 4.65 -14.13
CA GLU A 76 5.71 5.40 -15.04
C GLU A 76 4.50 5.97 -14.29
N VAL A 77 3.87 5.17 -13.43
CA VAL A 77 2.75 5.60 -12.60
C VAL A 77 3.17 6.71 -11.63
N ILE A 78 4.30 6.56 -10.92
CA ILE A 78 4.80 7.62 -10.03
C ILE A 78 5.04 8.91 -10.81
N ALA A 79 5.69 8.84 -11.98
CA ALA A 79 5.97 10.01 -12.80
C ALA A 79 4.69 10.69 -13.30
N ALA A 80 3.69 9.92 -13.72
CA ALA A 80 2.38 10.44 -14.09
C ALA A 80 1.71 11.17 -12.92
N GLN A 81 1.65 10.54 -11.74
CA GLN A 81 1.04 11.14 -10.56
C GLN A 81 1.78 12.40 -10.08
N LEU A 82 3.12 12.46 -10.19
CA LEU A 82 3.89 13.68 -9.91
C LEU A 82 3.52 14.82 -10.87
N ASN A 83 3.35 14.52 -12.15
CA ASN A 83 2.96 15.50 -13.17
C ASN A 83 1.51 15.98 -12.99
N ASP A 84 0.57 15.06 -12.75
CA ASP A 84 -0.85 15.37 -12.51
C ASP A 84 -1.01 16.30 -11.30
N ARG A 85 -0.20 16.08 -10.26
CA ARG A 85 -0.18 16.94 -9.07
C ARG A 85 0.66 18.21 -9.22
N GLN A 86 1.21 18.46 -10.41
CA GLN A 86 2.06 19.61 -10.74
C GLN A 86 3.21 19.80 -9.74
N MET A 87 3.81 18.69 -9.32
CA MET A 87 4.90 18.71 -8.35
C MET A 87 6.11 19.44 -8.95
N PRO A 88 6.80 20.31 -8.19
CA PRO A 88 7.99 20.97 -8.69
C PRO A 88 9.05 19.98 -9.19
N PRO A 89 9.77 20.31 -10.27
CA PRO A 89 10.86 19.47 -10.74
C PRO A 89 11.93 19.34 -9.64
N GLY A 90 12.41 18.12 -9.42
CA GLY A 90 13.46 17.83 -8.43
C GLY A 90 12.97 17.48 -7.03
N VAL A 91 11.65 17.51 -6.75
CA VAL A 91 11.10 17.03 -5.46
C VAL A 91 11.46 15.56 -5.22
N LEU A 92 11.43 14.75 -6.29
CA LEU A 92 12.00 13.40 -6.31
C LEU A 92 12.98 13.29 -7.48
N PRO A 93 14.21 12.81 -7.27
CA PRO A 93 15.16 12.58 -8.35
C PRO A 93 14.69 11.42 -9.24
N LEU A 94 14.16 11.75 -10.41
CA LEU A 94 13.64 10.78 -11.38
C LEU A 94 14.73 10.03 -12.14
N ASN A 95 16.01 10.31 -11.92
CA ASN A 95 17.14 9.62 -12.55
C ASN A 95 17.60 8.38 -11.78
N LEU A 96 16.91 8.01 -10.69
CA LEU A 96 17.18 6.80 -9.93
C LEU A 96 16.68 5.53 -10.63
N GLY A 97 17.12 4.37 -10.14
CA GLY A 97 16.50 3.09 -10.46
C GLY A 97 15.05 3.03 -9.95
N GLU A 98 14.23 2.14 -10.50
CA GLU A 98 12.79 2.03 -10.20
C GLU A 98 12.55 1.79 -8.70
N ARG A 99 13.30 0.86 -8.11
CA ARG A 99 13.20 0.49 -6.69
C ARG A 99 13.65 1.60 -5.75
N GLU A 100 14.73 2.29 -6.11
CA GLU A 100 15.23 3.43 -5.33
C GLU A 100 14.23 4.60 -5.37
N LEU A 101 13.64 4.89 -6.53
CA LEU A 101 12.60 5.90 -6.67
C LEU A 101 11.39 5.57 -5.79
N ALA A 102 10.92 4.32 -5.83
CA ALA A 102 9.79 3.86 -5.02
C ALA A 102 10.08 3.99 -3.52
N LEU A 103 11.30 3.61 -3.09
CA LEU A 103 11.70 3.68 -1.69
C LEU A 103 11.85 5.13 -1.20
N ARG A 104 12.38 6.02 -2.04
CA ARG A 104 12.43 7.45 -1.72
C ARG A 104 11.06 8.07 -1.59
N LEU A 105 10.13 7.74 -2.48
CA LEU A 105 8.75 8.20 -2.36
C LEU A 105 8.11 7.69 -1.05
N PHE A 106 8.35 6.41 -0.69
CA PHE A 106 7.88 5.81 0.57
C PHE A 106 8.42 6.51 1.83
N ILE A 107 9.68 6.95 1.80
CA ILE A 107 10.27 7.70 2.91
C ILE A 107 9.72 9.13 2.93
N ALA A 108 9.74 9.83 1.79
CA ALA A 108 9.41 11.24 1.70
C ALA A 108 7.93 11.55 2.00
N GLN A 109 7.01 10.64 1.67
CA GLN A 109 5.58 10.81 1.97
C GLN A 109 5.27 10.97 3.46
N ARG A 110 6.16 10.49 4.36
CA ARG A 110 5.96 10.59 5.82
C ARG A 110 6.01 12.03 6.32
N SER A 111 6.75 12.89 5.61
CA SER A 111 6.96 14.29 5.95
C SER A 111 6.31 15.28 4.99
N ASP A 112 5.85 14.81 3.82
CA ASP A 112 5.25 15.64 2.78
C ASP A 112 3.88 15.09 2.36
N GLY A 113 2.82 15.81 2.72
CA GLY A 113 1.44 15.42 2.42
C GLY A 113 1.11 15.38 0.92
N ALA A 114 1.79 16.16 0.09
CA ALA A 114 1.61 16.09 -1.37
C ALA A 114 2.21 14.80 -1.92
N LEU A 115 3.39 14.40 -1.43
CA LEU A 115 3.99 13.11 -1.77
C LEU A 115 3.20 11.92 -1.21
N ALA A 116 2.52 12.08 -0.07
CA ALA A 116 1.59 11.06 0.45
C ALA A 116 0.37 10.84 -0.45
N ASP A 117 -0.17 11.90 -1.05
CA ASP A 117 -1.23 11.81 -2.06
C ASP A 117 -0.72 11.09 -3.32
N VAL A 118 0.45 11.48 -3.85
CA VAL A 118 1.10 10.83 -4.99
C VAL A 118 1.34 9.34 -4.71
N PHE A 119 1.91 9.00 -3.57
CA PHE A 119 2.16 7.61 -3.17
C PHE A 119 0.87 6.78 -3.13
N SER A 120 -0.18 7.33 -2.50
CA SER A 120 -1.48 6.64 -2.39
C SER A 120 -2.12 6.40 -3.75
N ARG A 121 -2.08 7.39 -4.65
CA ARG A 121 -2.63 7.27 -6.01
C ARG A 121 -1.85 6.27 -6.85
N ALA A 122 -0.52 6.28 -6.74
CA ALA A 122 0.33 5.34 -7.45
C ALA A 122 0.05 3.89 -7.03
N GLN A 123 -0.09 3.63 -5.72
CA GLN A 123 -0.48 2.31 -5.22
C GLN A 123 -1.84 1.86 -5.75
N VAL A 124 -2.84 2.74 -5.73
CA VAL A 124 -4.18 2.44 -6.26
C VAL A 124 -4.13 2.12 -7.75
N GLN A 125 -3.41 2.91 -8.55
CA GLN A 125 -3.34 2.70 -10.00
C GLN A 125 -2.63 1.38 -10.37
N ILE A 126 -1.56 1.00 -9.67
CA ILE A 126 -0.90 -0.29 -9.88
C ILE A 126 -1.82 -1.46 -9.49
N GLN A 127 -2.55 -1.33 -8.39
CA GLN A 127 -3.52 -2.34 -7.95
C GLN A 127 -4.73 -2.47 -8.90
N GLU A 128 -5.11 -1.42 -9.62
CA GLU A 128 -6.13 -1.47 -10.69
C GLU A 128 -5.60 -2.08 -11.98
N GLY A 129 -4.37 -1.71 -12.38
CA GLY A 129 -3.75 -2.17 -13.62
C GLY A 129 -3.38 -3.66 -13.64
N SER A 130 -3.18 -4.26 -12.46
CA SER A 130 -2.88 -5.68 -12.31
C SER A 130 -4.15 -6.55 -12.47
N SER A 131 -4.62 -6.77 -13.71
CA SER A 131 -5.56 -7.84 -14.12
C SER A 131 -6.76 -8.16 -13.21
N ARG A 132 -7.18 -7.25 -12.33
CA ARG A 132 -8.33 -7.45 -11.44
C ARG A 132 -9.57 -7.38 -12.29
N ARG A 133 -10.39 -8.42 -12.20
CA ARG A 133 -11.74 -8.40 -12.77
C ARG A 133 -12.56 -7.41 -11.96
N PHE A 134 -13.25 -6.50 -12.62
CA PHE A 134 -14.19 -5.60 -11.96
C PHE A 134 -15.60 -6.17 -12.07
N ASN A 135 -16.37 -6.05 -10.99
CA ASN A 135 -17.81 -6.13 -11.06
C ASN A 135 -18.35 -4.74 -11.37
N ASP A 136 -18.98 -4.59 -12.54
CA ASP A 136 -19.59 -3.35 -12.98
C ASP A 136 -21.07 -3.32 -12.58
N PHE A 137 -21.47 -2.24 -11.91
CA PHE A 137 -22.84 -1.94 -11.55
C PHE A 137 -23.23 -0.61 -12.18
N THR A 138 -24.29 -0.59 -12.98
CA THR A 138 -24.77 0.63 -13.64
C THR A 138 -26.06 1.09 -12.97
N GLY A 139 -26.03 2.31 -12.44
CA GLY A 139 -27.20 2.97 -11.87
C GLY A 139 -28.25 3.30 -12.93
N LYS A 140 -29.49 3.56 -12.50
CA LYS A 140 -30.59 3.91 -13.40
C LYS A 140 -30.39 5.27 -14.09
N LYS A 141 -29.60 6.17 -13.48
CA LYS A 141 -29.28 7.51 -13.99
C LYS A 141 -27.86 7.92 -13.55
N PRO A 142 -27.12 8.68 -14.38
CA PRO A 142 -25.92 9.39 -13.98
C PRO A 142 -26.18 10.32 -12.78
N GLY A 143 -25.16 10.53 -11.95
CA GLY A 143 -25.32 11.35 -10.75
C GLY A 143 -23.98 11.84 -10.20
N VAL A 144 -23.80 13.16 -10.14
CA VAL A 144 -22.64 13.75 -9.46
C VAL A 144 -22.83 13.61 -7.95
N LEU A 145 -21.76 13.27 -7.23
CA LEU A 145 -21.72 13.25 -5.77
C LEU A 145 -21.06 14.52 -5.23
N PRO A 146 -21.80 15.64 -5.06
CA PRO A 146 -21.22 16.87 -4.54
C PRO A 146 -20.75 16.68 -3.09
N GLY A 147 -19.61 17.30 -2.78
CA GLY A 147 -19.07 17.32 -1.42
C GLY A 147 -18.58 15.96 -0.93
N LEU A 148 -18.13 15.07 -1.82
CA LEU A 148 -17.72 13.71 -1.45
C LEU A 148 -16.66 13.68 -0.33
N ARG A 149 -15.69 14.58 -0.38
CA ARG A 149 -14.67 14.73 0.67
C ARG A 149 -15.28 15.09 2.02
N ALA A 150 -16.32 15.93 2.04
CA ALA A 150 -17.05 16.27 3.26
C ALA A 150 -17.91 15.10 3.77
N LYS A 151 -18.39 14.23 2.86
CA LYS A 151 -19.17 13.03 3.18
C LYS A 151 -18.33 11.81 3.56
N ARG A 152 -17.00 11.91 3.51
CA ARG A 152 -16.09 10.79 3.81
C ARG A 152 -16.40 10.11 5.14
N GLN A 153 -16.63 10.89 6.20
CA GLN A 153 -16.93 10.35 7.53
C GLN A 153 -18.28 9.61 7.57
N GLU A 154 -19.29 10.12 6.86
CA GLU A 154 -20.60 9.45 6.74
C GLU A 154 -20.46 8.12 5.98
N ILE A 155 -19.68 8.10 4.90
CA ILE A 155 -19.39 6.88 4.13
C ILE A 155 -18.65 5.86 4.99
N GLU A 156 -17.61 6.30 5.72
CA GLU A 156 -16.82 5.45 6.61
C GLU A 156 -17.69 4.84 7.72
N GLN A 157 -18.58 5.63 8.32
CA GLN A 157 -19.51 5.17 9.34
C GLN A 157 -20.53 4.17 8.79
N ALA A 158 -21.11 4.43 7.62
CA ALA A 158 -22.06 3.52 6.98
C ALA A 158 -21.42 2.16 6.63
N ILE A 159 -20.18 2.18 6.12
CA ILE A 159 -19.43 0.95 5.84
C ILE A 159 -19.08 0.23 7.14
N LEU A 160 -18.71 0.94 8.20
CA LEU A 160 -18.40 0.36 9.49
C LEU A 160 -19.61 -0.34 10.11
N GLU A 161 -20.80 0.26 10.03
CA GLU A 161 -22.06 -0.35 10.47
C GLU A 161 -22.32 -1.67 9.74
N TYR A 162 -22.25 -1.65 8.41
CA TYR A 162 -22.38 -2.86 7.60
C TYR A 162 -21.31 -3.92 7.97
N CYS A 163 -20.05 -3.50 8.15
CA CYS A 163 -18.99 -4.43 8.51
C CYS A 163 -19.22 -5.09 9.87
N ARG A 164 -19.77 -4.35 10.84
CA ARG A 164 -20.13 -4.90 12.16
C ARG A 164 -21.28 -5.90 12.07
N GLU A 165 -22.30 -5.59 11.30
CA GLU A 165 -23.46 -6.47 11.09
C GLU A 165 -23.08 -7.79 10.41
N GLN A 166 -22.09 -7.75 9.52
CA GLN A 166 -21.64 -8.91 8.75
C GLN A 166 -20.38 -9.60 9.32
N ASP A 167 -19.92 -9.20 10.51
CA ASP A 167 -18.65 -9.64 11.15
C ASP A 167 -17.43 -9.56 10.20
N LEU A 168 -17.37 -8.48 9.42
CA LEU A 168 -16.32 -8.19 8.42
C LEU A 168 -15.21 -7.27 8.96
N GLY A 169 -15.38 -6.71 10.16
CA GLY A 169 -14.42 -5.82 10.79
C GLY A 169 -15.04 -4.89 11.83
N GLU A 170 -14.20 -4.36 12.72
CA GLU A 170 -14.59 -3.36 13.75
C GLU A 170 -13.90 -1.99 13.51
N TYR A 171 -13.09 -1.90 12.45
CA TYR A 171 -12.44 -0.69 11.99
C TYR A 171 -12.57 -0.58 10.48
N VAL A 172 -12.85 0.62 10.01
CA VAL A 172 -12.89 0.98 8.60
C VAL A 172 -12.16 2.30 8.42
N GLN A 173 -11.37 2.40 7.36
CA GLN A 173 -10.81 3.65 6.89
C GLN A 173 -11.13 3.79 5.40
N VAL A 174 -11.74 4.90 5.01
CA VAL A 174 -12.01 5.20 3.60
C VAL A 174 -11.04 6.27 3.13
N ARG A 175 -10.31 6.04 2.04
CA ARG A 175 -9.59 7.08 1.32
C ARG A 175 -10.36 7.41 0.04
N VAL A 176 -10.55 8.70 -0.22
CA VAL A 176 -11.22 9.20 -1.42
C VAL A 176 -10.18 9.90 -2.28
N LEU A 177 -10.07 9.47 -3.53
CA LEU A 177 -9.18 10.03 -4.54
C LEU A 177 -10.05 10.48 -5.72
N ASP A 178 -10.16 11.80 -5.90
CA ASP A 178 -10.80 12.36 -7.09
C ASP A 178 -9.79 12.30 -8.25
N ASP A 179 -10.21 11.86 -9.44
CA ASP A 179 -9.42 12.02 -10.66
C ASP A 179 -9.84 13.28 -11.43
N ASP A 180 -8.94 13.77 -12.29
CA ASP A 180 -9.18 14.99 -13.06
C ASP A 180 -10.32 14.84 -14.08
N ASP A 181 -10.69 13.60 -14.41
CA ASP A 181 -11.84 13.24 -15.25
C ASP A 181 -13.17 13.23 -14.48
N GLY A 182 -13.18 13.60 -13.20
CA GLY A 182 -14.38 13.67 -12.37
C GLY A 182 -14.88 12.32 -11.84
N ASN A 183 -14.12 11.24 -12.03
CA ASN A 183 -14.38 9.96 -11.35
C ASN A 183 -13.87 10.00 -9.92
N CYS A 184 -14.50 9.20 -9.07
CA CYS A 184 -14.14 9.06 -7.68
C CYS A 184 -13.61 7.65 -7.42
N ARG A 185 -12.40 7.53 -6.87
CA ARG A 185 -11.84 6.26 -6.42
C ARG A 185 -11.86 6.20 -4.90
N PHE A 186 -12.31 5.07 -4.37
CA PHE A 186 -12.37 4.80 -2.94
C PHE A 186 -11.50 3.60 -2.63
N GLN A 187 -10.52 3.78 -1.77
CA GLN A 187 -9.81 2.68 -1.14
C GLN A 187 -10.42 2.50 0.25
N ILE A 188 -11.09 1.36 0.47
CA ILE A 188 -11.77 1.03 1.71
C ILE A 188 -10.94 -0.03 2.41
N MET A 189 -10.30 0.33 3.52
CA MET A 189 -9.58 -0.60 4.37
C MET A 189 -10.45 -1.01 5.54
N ARG A 190 -10.60 -2.31 5.78
CA ARG A 190 -11.35 -2.85 6.93
C ARG A 190 -10.58 -3.94 7.65
N SER A 191 -10.72 -3.99 8.97
CA SER A 191 -10.03 -4.98 9.80
C SER A 191 -10.72 -5.21 11.15
N HIS A 192 -10.34 -6.30 11.84
CA HIS A 192 -10.62 -6.49 13.26
C HIS A 192 -9.46 -5.95 14.10
N HIS A 193 -9.31 -4.62 14.15
CA HIS A 193 -8.19 -3.95 14.83
C HIS A 193 -8.02 -4.31 16.32
N THR A 194 -9.06 -4.84 16.98
CA THR A 194 -9.06 -5.29 18.38
C THR A 194 -8.70 -6.77 18.54
N ARG A 195 -8.91 -7.60 17.52
CA ARG A 195 -8.69 -9.05 17.59
C ARG A 195 -7.24 -9.36 17.20
N THR A 196 -6.52 -10.12 18.02
CA THR A 196 -5.19 -10.65 17.68
C THR A 196 -5.38 -12.06 17.13
N PRO A 197 -5.33 -12.27 15.81
CA PRO A 197 -5.55 -13.59 15.25
C PRO A 197 -4.42 -14.54 15.63
N LEU A 198 -4.79 -15.79 15.87
CA LEU A 198 -3.85 -16.91 15.98
C LEU A 198 -3.67 -17.50 14.58
N ALA A 199 -2.44 -17.60 14.10
CA ALA A 199 -2.13 -18.26 12.84
C ALA A 199 -1.14 -19.41 13.06
N VAL A 200 -1.24 -20.44 12.21
CA VAL A 200 -0.18 -21.44 12.11
C VAL A 200 0.93 -20.82 11.26
N VAL A 201 2.10 -20.65 11.88
CA VAL A 201 3.29 -20.07 11.22
C VAL A 201 4.26 -21.23 10.94
N PRO A 202 4.68 -21.48 9.68
CA PRO A 202 5.77 -22.42 9.35
C PRO A 202 6.97 -22.26 10.30
N GLY A 203 7.40 -23.39 10.87
CA GLY A 203 8.47 -23.43 11.88
C GLY A 203 7.98 -23.34 13.34
N ALA A 204 6.74 -22.92 13.60
CA ALA A 204 6.15 -22.96 14.94
C ALA A 204 5.50 -24.32 15.22
N ALA A 205 5.66 -24.82 16.44
CA ALA A 205 5.05 -26.09 16.88
C ALA A 205 3.50 -26.06 16.96
N GLY A 206 2.87 -24.91 16.70
CA GLY A 206 1.42 -24.73 16.76
C GLY A 206 0.95 -23.34 16.34
N ARG A 207 -0.32 -23.04 16.61
CA ARG A 207 -0.91 -21.71 16.39
C ARG A 207 -0.21 -20.67 17.27
N THR A 208 0.41 -19.67 16.66
CA THR A 208 1.05 -18.55 17.35
C THR A 208 0.30 -17.25 17.09
N LYS A 209 0.43 -16.28 18.00
CA LYS A 209 -0.11 -14.93 17.77
C LYS A 209 0.72 -14.26 16.68
N ILE A 210 0.09 -13.84 15.60
CA ILE A 210 0.78 -13.04 14.57
C ILE A 210 0.80 -11.58 15.02
N GLN A 211 1.93 -10.91 14.75
CA GLN A 211 2.14 -9.50 15.11
C GLN A 211 1.55 -8.55 14.07
N TYR A 212 1.42 -8.98 12.81
CA TYR A 212 0.73 -8.22 11.77
C TYR A 212 -0.78 -8.50 11.81
N ARG A 213 -1.58 -7.48 11.50
CA ARG A 213 -3.05 -7.60 11.46
C ARG A 213 -3.51 -7.71 10.00
N PRO A 214 -4.33 -8.73 9.65
CA PRO A 214 -4.90 -8.80 8.32
C PRO A 214 -5.82 -7.59 8.10
N VAL A 215 -5.53 -6.82 7.05
CA VAL A 215 -6.37 -5.73 6.55
C VAL A 215 -6.91 -6.16 5.19
N HIS A 216 -8.22 -6.01 5.01
CA HIS A 216 -8.84 -6.16 3.69
C HIS A 216 -8.94 -4.77 3.04
N ALA A 217 -8.40 -4.65 1.84
CA ALA A 217 -8.49 -3.44 1.04
C ALA A 217 -9.42 -3.69 -0.15
N ASP A 218 -10.60 -3.09 -0.11
CA ASP A 218 -11.57 -3.07 -1.20
C ASP A 218 -11.36 -1.79 -2.01
N LEU A 219 -11.39 -1.92 -3.34
CA LEU A 219 -11.22 -0.78 -4.25
C LEU A 219 -12.49 -0.55 -5.07
N VAL A 220 -12.99 0.67 -5.01
CA VAL A 220 -14.23 1.08 -5.66
C VAL A 220 -13.95 2.26 -6.56
N ARG A 221 -14.43 2.22 -7.80
CA ARG A 221 -14.41 3.36 -8.71
C ARG A 221 -15.84 3.75 -9.05
N TYR A 222 -16.15 5.03 -8.93
CA TYR A 222 -17.42 5.60 -9.35
C TYR A 222 -17.18 6.55 -10.51
N GLU A 223 -17.91 6.35 -11.60
CA GLU A 223 -17.88 7.15 -12.83
C GLU A 223 -19.23 7.89 -12.92
N PRO A 224 -19.34 9.12 -12.38
CA PRO A 224 -20.59 9.85 -12.22
C PRO A 224 -21.37 10.03 -13.52
N ASP A 225 -20.66 10.33 -14.60
CA ASP A 225 -21.22 10.60 -15.93
C ASP A 225 -21.89 9.38 -16.56
N LEU A 226 -21.42 8.18 -16.19
CA LEU A 226 -21.99 6.91 -16.62
C LEU A 226 -22.94 6.32 -15.58
N GLY A 227 -23.02 6.94 -14.38
CA GLY A 227 -23.71 6.37 -13.22
C GLY A 227 -23.16 4.99 -12.86
N ARG A 228 -21.88 4.71 -13.15
CA ARG A 228 -21.29 3.37 -13.04
C ARG A 228 -20.44 3.26 -11.78
N LEU A 229 -20.63 2.18 -11.04
CA LEU A 229 -19.80 1.77 -9.92
C LEU A 229 -19.04 0.50 -10.32
N ARG A 230 -17.72 0.51 -10.19
CA ARG A 230 -16.87 -0.66 -10.39
C ARG A 230 -16.28 -1.08 -9.06
N LEU A 231 -16.41 -2.36 -8.74
CA LEU A 231 -15.81 -2.96 -7.56
C LEU A 231 -14.72 -3.92 -8.02
N ALA A 232 -13.47 -3.67 -7.60
CA ALA A 232 -12.38 -4.59 -7.88
C ALA A 232 -12.66 -5.93 -7.18
N GLN A 233 -12.70 -7.04 -7.94
CA GLN A 233 -12.76 -8.36 -7.32
C GLN A 233 -11.44 -8.61 -6.60
N SER A 234 -11.51 -9.01 -5.34
CA SER A 234 -10.36 -9.63 -4.68
C SER A 234 -10.04 -10.92 -5.44
N THR A 235 -8.84 -11.04 -6.00
CA THR A 235 -8.33 -12.34 -6.45
C THR A 235 -8.17 -13.22 -5.22
N ASN A 236 -9.22 -13.97 -4.88
CA ASN A 236 -9.10 -15.14 -4.03
C ASN A 236 -8.39 -16.20 -4.87
N THR A 237 -7.06 -16.15 -4.88
CA THR A 237 -6.25 -17.30 -5.30
C THR A 237 -6.42 -18.34 -4.20
N THR A 238 -7.27 -19.32 -4.47
CA THR A 238 -7.41 -20.59 -3.76
C THR A 238 -6.09 -21.30 -3.58
#